data_AF-A0A8T7GBH5-F1
#
_entry.id   AF-A0A8T7GBH5-F1
#
_cell.length_a   1.000
_cell.length_b   1.000
_cell.length_c   1.000
_cell.angle_alpha   90.00
_cell.angle_beta   90.00
_cell.angle_gamma   90.00
#
_symmetry.space_group_name_H-M   'P 1'
#
loop_
_entity.id
_entity.type
_entity.pdbx_description
1 polymer ?
#
loop_
_entity_poly.entity_id
_entity_poly.type
_entity_poly.pdbx_seq_one_letter_code
_entity_poly.pdbx_strand_id
1 'polypeptide(L)'
;MLDSEFEKRLADLEKRVSILEQNKNNQRQANFLQDIITKIDEIGTQDLVILALKEKPNSTKSEIKNILSDWGKSYGNWFEGGNFGGRLIKKGLVKKADKNEKGEDRFLLTKKGEKRADDLK
;
A
#
# COMPACT_ATOMS: atom_id res chain seq x y z
N MET A 1 -51.51 14.98 7.51
CA MET A 1 -50.70 14.39 6.43
C MET A 1 -49.32 15.00 6.56
N LEU A 2 -48.29 14.18 6.83
CA LEU A 2 -46.91 14.65 6.70
C LEU A 2 -46.69 14.94 5.21
N ASP A 3 -46.27 16.15 4.88
CA ASP A 3 -46.18 16.66 3.51
C ASP A 3 -45.23 15.77 2.69
N SER A 4 -45.70 15.28 1.54
CA SER A 4 -44.93 14.45 0.59
C SER A 4 -43.57 15.07 0.22
N GLU A 5 -43.46 16.39 0.32
CA GLU A 5 -42.22 17.12 0.11
C GLU A 5 -41.20 16.93 1.24
N PHE A 6 -41.64 16.84 2.50
CA PHE A 6 -40.76 16.51 3.63
C PHE A 6 -40.22 15.08 3.52
N GLU A 7 -41.05 14.11 3.13
CA GLU A 7 -40.61 12.73 2.94
C GLU A 7 -39.57 12.60 1.81
N LYS A 8 -39.78 13.32 0.70
CA LYS A 8 -38.79 13.38 -0.40
C LYS A 8 -37.48 14.02 0.03
N ARG A 9 -37.54 15.12 0.80
CA ARG A 9 -36.35 15.79 1.33
C ARG A 9 -35.61 14.90 2.32
N LEU A 10 -36.33 14.17 3.17
CA LEU A 10 -35.74 13.22 4.11
C LEU A 10 -35.01 12.09 3.38
N ALA A 11 -35.64 11.48 2.38
CA ALA A 11 -35.02 10.43 1.57
C ALA A 11 -33.77 10.91 0.79
N ASP A 12 -33.78 12.14 0.27
CA ASP A 12 -32.62 12.73 -0.38
C ASP A 12 -31.47 12.99 0.61
N LEU A 13 -31.79 13.45 1.82
CA LEU A 13 -30.80 13.63 2.89
C LEU A 13 -30.18 12.29 3.33
N GLU A 14 -30.98 11.25 3.53
CA GLU A 14 -30.50 9.91 3.87
C GLU A 14 -29.55 9.36 2.79
N LYS A 15 -29.91 9.54 1.51
CA LYS A 15 -29.05 9.14 0.39
C LYS A 15 -27.72 9.90 0.38
N ARG A 16 -27.74 11.22 0.60
CA ARG A 16 -26.52 12.04 0.65
C ARG A 16 -25.62 11.64 1.83
N VAL A 17 -26.21 11.40 3.00
CA VAL A 17 -25.46 10.94 4.19
C VAL A 17 -24.79 9.60 3.91
N SER A 18 -25.51 8.63 3.31
CA SER A 18 -24.95 7.33 2.96
C SER A 18 -23.75 7.45 2.01
N ILE A 19 -23.83 8.31 0.98
CA ILE A 19 -22.72 8.56 0.05
C ILE A 19 -21.53 9.19 0.78
N LEU A 20 -21.77 10.16 1.67
CA LEU A 20 -20.71 10.82 2.44
C LEU A 20 -20.00 9.82 3.37
N GLU A 21 -20.73 8.91 4.01
CA GLU A 21 -20.16 7.87 4.86
C GLU A 21 -19.31 6.88 4.05
N GLN A 22 -19.79 6.43 2.90
CA GLN A 22 -19.03 5.57 2.00
C GLN A 22 -17.73 6.24 1.53
N ASN A 23 -17.80 7.49 1.09
CA ASN A 23 -16.61 8.23 0.64
C ASN A 23 -15.57 8.39 1.75
N LYS A 24 -16.02 8.68 2.98
CA LYS A 24 -15.16 8.81 4.15
C LYS A 24 -14.48 7.48 4.50
N ASN A 25 -15.20 6.36 4.40
CA ASN A 25 -14.65 5.03 4.64
C ASN A 25 -13.61 4.65 3.57
N ASN A 26 -13.90 4.91 2.30
CA ASN A 26 -12.97 4.67 1.19
C ASN A 26 -11.66 5.47 1.36
N GLN A 27 -11.75 6.76 1.74
CA GLN A 27 -10.57 7.57 2.00
C GLN A 27 -9.75 7.06 3.19
N ARG A 28 -10.41 6.63 4.28
CA ARG A 28 -9.72 6.04 5.44
C ARG A 28 -8.98 4.76 5.06
N GLN A 29 -9.60 3.92 4.24
CA GLN A 29 -8.97 2.69 3.76
C GLN A 29 -7.78 2.98 2.85
N ALA A 30 -7.90 3.93 1.93
CA ALA A 30 -6.79 4.36 1.07
C ALA A 30 -5.60 4.91 1.88
N ASN A 31 -5.85 5.75 2.88
CA ASN A 31 -4.80 6.28 3.76
C ASN A 31 -4.14 5.18 4.58
N PHE A 32 -4.92 4.25 5.12
CA PHE A 32 -4.41 3.09 5.87
C PHE A 32 -3.50 2.21 5.01
N LEU A 33 -3.91 1.90 3.77
CA LEU A 33 -3.08 1.16 2.81
C LEU A 33 -1.78 1.91 2.52
N GLN A 34 -1.85 3.22 2.28
CA GLN A 34 -0.66 4.04 2.01
C GLN A 34 0.34 4.04 3.20
N ASP A 35 -0.16 4.11 4.42
CA ASP A 35 0.65 4.03 5.64
C ASP A 35 1.34 2.67 5.79
N ILE A 36 0.63 1.58 5.48
CA ILE A 36 1.21 0.23 5.47
C ILE A 36 2.30 0.13 4.41
N ILE A 37 2.00 0.50 3.17
CA ILE A 37 2.93 0.39 2.04
C ILE A 37 4.22 1.16 2.31
N THR A 38 4.12 2.38 2.85
CA THR A 38 5.29 3.24 3.09
C THR A 38 6.18 2.77 4.24
N LYS A 39 5.64 1.96 5.15
CA LYS A 39 6.33 1.43 6.32
C LYS A 39 6.46 -0.08 6.30
N ILE A 40 6.16 -0.74 5.18
CA ILE A 40 6.06 -2.20 5.15
C ILE A 40 7.40 -2.87 5.53
N ASP A 41 8.52 -2.19 5.27
CA ASP A 41 9.87 -2.60 5.63
C ASP A 41 10.14 -2.57 7.16
N GLU A 42 9.28 -1.90 7.93
CA GLU A 42 9.38 -1.71 9.38
C GLU A 42 8.35 -2.55 10.15
N ILE A 43 7.36 -3.14 9.45
CA ILE A 43 6.26 -3.90 10.07
C ILE A 43 6.64 -5.39 10.10
N GLY A 44 6.65 -5.98 11.30
CA GLY A 44 6.88 -7.41 11.46
C GLY A 44 5.77 -8.26 10.83
N THR A 45 6.08 -9.51 10.45
CA THR A 45 5.10 -10.41 9.80
C THR A 45 3.85 -10.65 10.65
N GLN A 46 3.98 -10.73 11.98
CA GLN A 46 2.85 -10.88 12.89
C GLN A 46 1.94 -9.65 12.87
N ASP A 47 2.53 -8.46 12.87
CA ASP A 47 1.80 -7.19 12.84
C ASP A 47 1.07 -6.98 11.51
N LEU A 48 1.64 -7.42 10.39
CA LEU A 48 0.95 -7.40 9.09
C LEU A 48 -0.34 -8.23 9.11
N VAL A 49 -0.34 -9.40 9.76
CA VAL A 49 -1.54 -10.22 9.91
C VAL A 49 -2.59 -9.54 10.80
N ILE A 50 -2.16 -8.90 11.90
CA ILE A 50 -3.04 -8.14 12.78
C ILE A 50 -3.67 -6.96 12.01
N LEU A 51 -2.89 -6.24 11.22
CA LEU A 51 -3.37 -5.15 10.38
C LEU A 51 -4.35 -5.63 9.30
N ALA A 52 -4.11 -6.80 8.71
CA ALA A 52 -5.02 -7.37 7.71
C ALA A 52 -6.38 -7.72 8.32
N LEU A 53 -6.37 -8.27 9.54
CA LEU A 53 -7.59 -8.53 10.31
C LEU A 53 -8.27 -7.26 10.82
N LYS A 54 -7.52 -6.18 11.05
CA LYS A 54 -8.07 -4.85 11.35
C LYS A 54 -8.76 -4.24 10.13
N GLU A 55 -8.19 -4.42 8.94
CA GLU A 55 -8.82 -3.98 7.69
C GLU A 55 -10.07 -4.79 7.35
N LYS A 56 -9.95 -6.12 7.41
CA LYS A 56 -11.05 -7.04 7.12
C LYS A 56 -11.21 -8.08 8.25
N PRO A 57 -12.04 -7.77 9.26
CA PRO A 57 -12.31 -8.69 10.36
C PRO A 57 -12.96 -10.00 9.88
N ASN A 58 -12.80 -11.06 10.67
CA ASN A 58 -13.39 -12.38 10.40
C ASN A 58 -12.98 -12.99 9.03
N SER A 59 -11.73 -12.76 8.63
CA SER A 59 -11.17 -13.30 7.40
C SER A 59 -10.59 -14.70 7.60
N THR A 60 -10.76 -15.57 6.61
CA THR A 60 -10.07 -16.85 6.52
C THR A 60 -8.57 -16.66 6.27
N LYS A 61 -7.76 -17.70 6.53
CA LYS A 61 -6.32 -17.69 6.20
C LYS A 61 -6.04 -17.35 4.72
N SER A 62 -6.91 -17.81 3.81
CA SER A 62 -6.79 -17.52 2.37
C SER A 62 -7.03 -16.04 2.06
N GLU A 63 -8.03 -15.44 2.70
CA GLU A 63 -8.31 -14.01 2.54
C GLU A 63 -7.21 -13.13 3.12
N ILE A 64 -6.67 -13.47 4.30
CA ILE A 64 -5.51 -12.77 4.87
C ILE A 64 -4.33 -12.84 3.91
N LYS A 65 -4.03 -14.02 3.35
CA LYS A 65 -2.97 -14.18 2.35
C LYS A 65 -3.18 -13.27 1.15
N ASN A 66 -4.40 -13.16 0.65
CA ASN A 66 -4.72 -12.30 -0.49
C ASN A 66 -4.48 -10.81 -0.17
N ILE A 67 -4.92 -10.34 1.00
CA ILE A 67 -4.67 -8.97 1.47
C ILE A 67 -3.17 -8.67 1.49
N LEU A 68 -2.37 -9.54 2.11
CA LEU A 68 -0.91 -9.38 2.17
C LEU A 68 -0.25 -9.36 0.78
N SER A 69 -0.74 -10.20 -0.15
CA SER A 69 -0.28 -10.22 -1.54
C SER A 69 -0.55 -8.90 -2.24
N ASP A 70 -1.73 -8.32 -2.03
CA ASP A 70 -2.11 -7.05 -2.65
C ASP A 70 -1.33 -5.86 -2.07
N TRP A 71 -1.05 -5.87 -0.76
CA TRP A 71 -0.11 -4.92 -0.15
C TRP A 71 1.30 -5.07 -0.72
N GLY A 72 1.77 -6.31 -0.93
CA GLY A 72 3.07 -6.58 -1.55
C GLY A 72 3.15 -6.06 -2.99
N LYS A 73 2.12 -6.24 -3.81
CA LYS A 73 2.04 -5.63 -5.16
C LYS A 73 2.09 -4.11 -5.09
N SER A 74 1.37 -3.54 -4.14
CA SER A 74 1.29 -2.09 -3.96
C SER A 74 2.63 -1.50 -3.48
N TYR A 75 3.37 -2.23 -2.65
CA TYR A 75 4.76 -1.92 -2.31
C TYR A 75 5.69 -2.00 -3.53
N GLY A 76 5.56 -3.02 -4.38
CA GLY A 76 6.29 -3.09 -5.66
C GLY A 76 6.05 -1.85 -6.54
N ASN A 77 4.80 -1.42 -6.69
CA ASN A 77 4.46 -0.20 -7.44
C ASN A 77 5.05 1.06 -6.78
N TRP A 78 5.00 1.15 -5.44
CA TRP A 78 5.64 2.25 -4.70
C TRP A 78 7.16 2.26 -4.90
N PHE A 79 7.81 1.09 -4.93
CA PHE A 79 9.24 0.95 -5.15
C PHE A 79 9.67 1.49 -6.52
N GLU A 80 8.88 1.25 -7.56
CA GLU A 80 9.12 1.72 -8.94
C GLU A 80 8.94 3.25 -9.11
N GLY A 81 8.09 3.91 -8.30
CA GLY A 81 7.71 5.33 -8.39
C GLY A 81 8.78 6.36 -8.03
N GLY A 82 10.05 6.16 -8.43
CA GLY A 82 11.18 7.04 -8.16
C GLY A 82 11.89 6.77 -6.82
N ASN A 83 11.33 5.90 -5.97
CA ASN A 83 11.95 5.48 -4.72
C ASN A 83 13.22 4.66 -4.94
N PHE A 84 13.22 3.75 -5.92
CA PHE A 84 14.41 2.98 -6.28
C PHE A 84 15.60 3.88 -6.67
N GLY A 85 15.38 4.80 -7.62
CA GLY A 85 16.39 5.75 -8.05
C GLY A 85 16.81 6.71 -6.93
N GLY A 86 15.84 7.24 -6.18
CA GLY A 86 16.06 8.21 -5.12
C GLY A 86 16.73 7.65 -3.86
N ARG A 87 16.41 6.42 -3.47
CA ARG A 87 16.87 5.85 -2.19
C ARG A 87 18.04 4.89 -2.34
N LEU A 88 18.19 4.21 -3.47
CA LEU A 88 19.26 3.22 -3.66
C LEU A 88 20.34 3.74 -4.60
N ILE A 89 19.98 4.30 -5.76
CA ILE A 89 20.96 4.83 -6.73
C ILE A 89 21.62 6.10 -6.17
N LYS A 90 20.83 7.11 -5.75
CA LYS A 90 21.41 8.36 -5.20
C LYS A 90 22.23 8.14 -3.92
N LYS A 91 21.89 7.15 -3.09
CA LYS A 91 22.68 6.81 -1.89
C LYS A 91 23.95 6.01 -2.21
N GLY A 92 24.15 5.65 -3.48
CA GLY A 92 25.29 4.89 -3.96
C GLY A 92 25.31 3.45 -3.46
N LEU A 93 24.15 2.88 -3.13
CA LEU A 93 24.03 1.49 -2.67
C LEU A 93 23.92 0.53 -3.86
N VAL A 94 23.27 0.96 -4.93
CA VAL A 94 23.14 0.21 -6.19
C VAL A 94 23.59 1.06 -7.38
N LYS A 95 24.02 0.41 -8.46
CA LYS A 95 24.41 1.05 -9.72
C LYS A 95 23.74 0.36 -10.91
N LYS A 96 23.51 1.12 -11.99
CA LYS A 96 23.10 0.57 -13.30
C LYS A 96 24.24 -0.28 -13.87
N ALA A 97 23.88 -1.42 -14.44
CA ALA A 97 24.77 -2.32 -15.16
C ALA A 97 24.39 -2.33 -16.66
N ASP A 98 24.35 -3.51 -17.27
CA ASP A 98 23.87 -3.76 -18.63
C ASP A 98 22.35 -3.75 -18.73
N LYS A 99 21.82 -3.79 -19.95
CA LYS A 99 20.39 -4.00 -20.20
C LYS A 99 20.12 -5.49 -20.43
N ASN A 100 18.95 -5.97 -20.02
CA ASN A 100 18.50 -7.33 -20.35
C ASN A 100 18.05 -7.42 -21.83
N GLU A 101 17.65 -8.62 -22.27
CA GLU A 101 17.19 -8.90 -23.64
C GLU A 101 15.95 -8.08 -24.07
N LYS A 102 15.22 -7.52 -23.11
CA LYS A 102 14.06 -6.65 -23.31
C LYS A 102 14.41 -5.15 -23.29
N GLY A 103 15.68 -4.80 -23.12
CA GLY A 103 16.14 -3.42 -23.03
C GLY A 103 15.98 -2.76 -21.66
N GLU A 104 15.64 -3.52 -20.62
CA GLU A 104 15.46 -3.02 -19.25
C GLU A 104 16.80 -2.99 -18.50
N ASP A 105 17.02 -1.95 -17.69
CA ASP A 105 18.27 -1.78 -16.95
C ASP A 105 18.43 -2.85 -15.86
N ARG A 106 19.58 -3.52 -15.81
CA ARG A 106 19.99 -4.35 -14.66
C ARG A 106 20.69 -3.50 -13.61
N PHE A 107 20.61 -3.92 -12.35
CA PHE A 107 21.21 -3.21 -11.22
C PHE A 107 22.05 -4.16 -10.35
N LEU A 108 23.19 -3.67 -9.89
CA LEU A 108 24.12 -4.40 -9.03
C LEU A 108 24.39 -3.61 -7.75
N LEU A 109 24.79 -4.30 -6.68
CA LEU A 109 25.32 -3.63 -5.50
C LEU A 109 26.62 -2.89 -5.85
N THR A 110 26.84 -1.77 -5.18
CA THR A 110 28.18 -1.17 -5.08
C THR A 110 28.92 -1.80 -3.91
N LYS A 111 30.23 -1.54 -3.77
CA LYS A 111 30.98 -1.92 -2.55
C LYS A 111 30.33 -1.40 -1.26
N LYS A 112 29.73 -0.20 -1.32
CA LYS A 112 28.98 0.38 -0.20
C LYS A 112 27.69 -0.38 0.06
N GLY A 113 26.99 -0.78 -1.00
CA GLY A 113 25.81 -1.64 -0.92
C GLY A 113 26.11 -3.01 -0.32
N GLU A 114 27.20 -3.66 -0.74
CA GLU A 114 27.66 -4.94 -0.20
C GLU A 114 27.95 -4.84 1.29
N LYS A 115 28.75 -3.86 1.71
CA LYS A 115 29.03 -3.63 3.14
C LYS A 115 27.74 -3.43 3.95
N ARG A 116 26.81 -2.62 3.43
CA ARG A 116 25.52 -2.41 4.10
C ARG A 116 24.71 -3.70 4.19
N ALA A 117 24.75 -4.57 3.17
CA ALA A 117 24.04 -5.84 3.19
C ALA A 117 24.63 -6.82 4.21
N ASP A 118 25.95 -6.78 4.42
CA ASP A 118 26.59 -7.58 5.46
C ASP A 118 26.28 -7.07 6.87
N ASP A 119 26.13 -5.75 7.08
CA ASP A 119 25.70 -5.17 8.36
C ASP A 119 24.24 -5.53 8.75
N LEU A 120 23.46 -6.12 7.84
CA LEU A 120 22.06 -6.52 8.07
C LEU A 120 21.91 -7.98 8.52
N LYS A 121 23.00 -8.76 8.52
CA LYS A 121 23.03 -10.16 8.95
C LYS A 121 23.41 -10.27 10.42
#